data_AF-A0A2E9JYQ3-F1
#
_entry.id   AF-A0A2E9JYQ3-F1
#
_cell.length_a   1.000
_cell.length_b   1.000
_cell.length_c   1.000
_cell.angle_alpha   90.00
_cell.angle_beta   90.00
_cell.angle_gamma   90.00
#
_symmetry.space_group_name_H-M   'P 1'
#
loop_
_entity.id
_entity.type
_entity.pdbx_description
1 polymer ?
#
loop_
_entity_poly.entity_id
_entity_poly.type
_entity_poly.pdbx_seq_one_letter_code
_entity_poly.pdbx_strand_id
1 'polypeptide(L)'
;MGDFIIRRKDGLIAYNLAVVIDDARQGITEVVRGYDLLAITPAQIKLQQVIGLPSPIYMHMPVVTNEHGQKLSKQTGALPIDVQTPGNNLLAALKFLNQRPPSELGGESTDTIWAWAAEHWHPEMLL
;
A
#
# COMPACT_ATOMS: atom_id res chain seq x y z
N MET A 1 10.06 -10.35 -17.99
CA MET A 1 8.68 -9.91 -18.32
C MET A 1 8.64 -9.56 -19.79
N GLY A 2 7.56 -9.94 -20.48
CA GLY A 2 7.33 -9.60 -21.89
C GLY A 2 6.47 -8.35 -22.05
N ASP A 3 5.90 -8.19 -23.25
CA ASP A 3 5.02 -7.08 -23.59
C ASP A 3 3.77 -7.05 -22.71
N PHE A 4 3.35 -5.84 -22.34
CA PHE A 4 2.15 -5.62 -21.51
C PHE A 4 1.24 -4.56 -22.13
N ILE A 5 -0.05 -4.67 -21.85
CA ILE A 5 -1.07 -3.78 -22.39
C ILE A 5 -0.94 -2.40 -21.73
N ILE A 6 -0.87 -1.34 -22.54
CA ILE A 6 -0.93 0.07 -22.10
C ILE A 6 -2.30 0.72 -22.38
N ARG A 7 -3.01 0.22 -23.40
CA ARG A 7 -4.38 0.59 -23.75
C ARG A 7 -5.11 -0.64 -24.25
N ARG A 8 -6.28 -0.90 -23.66
CA ARG A 8 -7.15 -2.03 -24.02
C ARG A 8 -7.90 -1.74 -25.32
N LYS A 9 -8.37 -2.80 -25.98
CA LYS A 9 -9.13 -2.72 -27.25
C LYS A 9 -10.45 -1.94 -27.11
N ASP A 10 -11.07 -1.99 -25.93
CA ASP A 10 -12.28 -1.22 -25.57
C ASP A 10 -11.99 0.27 -25.28
N GLY A 11 -10.75 0.72 -25.46
CA GLY A 11 -10.35 2.11 -25.30
C GLY A 11 -9.88 2.46 -23.89
N LEU A 12 -10.06 1.58 -22.90
CA LEU A 12 -9.65 1.84 -21.53
C LEU A 12 -8.11 1.86 -21.40
N ILE A 13 -7.60 2.85 -20.66
CA ILE A 13 -6.17 2.93 -20.33
C ILE A 13 -5.84 1.87 -19.30
N ALA A 14 -4.75 1.13 -19.52
CA ALA A 14 -4.31 0.11 -18.58
C ALA A 14 -3.70 0.77 -17.35
N TYR A 15 -3.87 0.13 -16.19
CA TYR A 15 -3.36 0.62 -14.91
C TYR A 15 -1.88 1.02 -14.96
N ASN A 16 -1.03 0.21 -15.62
CA ASN A 16 0.41 0.50 -15.73
C ASN A 16 0.72 1.83 -16.42
N LEU A 17 -0.07 2.24 -17.42
CA LEU A 17 0.11 3.54 -18.06
C LEU A 17 -0.49 4.65 -17.20
N ALA A 18 -1.71 4.47 -16.70
CA ALA A 18 -2.38 5.48 -15.88
C ALA A 18 -1.54 5.89 -14.67
N VAL A 19 -1.08 4.91 -13.88
CA VAL A 19 -0.33 5.17 -12.65
C VAL A 19 1.00 5.88 -12.92
N VAL A 20 1.73 5.49 -13.98
CA VAL A 20 3.02 6.11 -14.32
C VAL A 20 2.86 7.57 -14.71
N ILE A 21 1.82 7.90 -15.48
CA ILE A 21 1.57 9.28 -15.91
C ILE A 21 1.08 10.14 -14.73
N ASP A 22 0.15 9.61 -13.92
CA ASP A 22 -0.42 10.36 -12.80
C ASP A 22 0.60 10.60 -11.69
N ASP A 23 1.40 9.60 -11.30
CA ASP A 23 2.47 9.75 -10.30
C ASP A 23 3.47 10.83 -10.71
N ALA A 24 3.91 10.80 -11.98
CA ALA A 24 4.84 11.80 -12.51
C ALA A 24 4.22 13.20 -12.55
N ARG A 25 2.95 13.32 -12.95
CA ARG A 25 2.23 14.61 -12.99
C ARG A 25 2.01 15.20 -11.59
N GLN A 26 1.80 14.34 -10.59
CA GLN A 26 1.63 14.74 -9.20
C GLN A 26 2.96 14.95 -8.47
N GLY A 27 4.09 14.62 -9.09
CA GLY A 27 5.41 14.76 -8.48
C GLY A 27 5.66 13.77 -7.35
N ILE A 28 5.07 12.56 -7.41
CA ILE A 28 5.27 11.52 -6.41
C ILE A 28 6.73 11.06 -6.42
N THR A 29 7.38 11.14 -5.26
CA THR A 29 8.78 10.76 -5.06
C THR A 29 8.93 9.36 -4.48
N GLU A 30 7.94 8.90 -3.71
CA GLU A 30 7.94 7.63 -3.00
C GLU A 30 6.57 6.96 -3.13
N VAL A 31 6.56 5.70 -3.57
CA VAL A 31 5.36 4.88 -3.72
C VAL A 31 5.39 3.77 -2.70
N VAL A 32 4.56 3.91 -1.65
CA VAL A 32 4.37 2.90 -0.60
C VAL A 32 3.04 2.17 -0.86
N ARG A 33 3.09 0.87 -1.14
CA ARG A 33 1.90 0.07 -1.52
C ARG A 33 2.03 -1.41 -1.13
N GLY A 34 0.97 -2.19 -1.30
CA GLY A 34 0.98 -3.62 -0.97
C GLY A 34 1.91 -4.47 -1.85
N TYR A 35 2.48 -5.52 -1.26
CA TYR A 35 3.39 -6.48 -1.91
C TYR A 35 2.78 -7.19 -3.13
N ASP A 36 1.46 -7.28 -3.22
CA ASP A 36 0.74 -7.82 -4.37
C ASP A 36 1.02 -7.06 -5.69
N LEU A 37 1.50 -5.81 -5.60
CA LEU A 37 1.89 -5.00 -6.75
C LEU A 37 3.41 -5.06 -7.04
N LEU A 38 4.20 -5.85 -6.30
CA LEU A 38 5.64 -5.97 -6.53
C LEU A 38 5.93 -6.43 -7.97
N ALA A 39 5.25 -7.49 -8.40
CA ALA A 39 5.47 -8.09 -9.72
C ALA A 39 5.27 -7.10 -10.87
N ILE A 40 4.35 -6.14 -10.78
CA ILE A 40 4.10 -5.18 -11.87
C ILE A 40 5.05 -3.96 -11.84
N THR A 41 5.80 -3.79 -10.77
CA THR A 41 6.70 -2.62 -10.57
C THR A 41 7.78 -2.51 -11.65
N PRO A 42 8.48 -3.59 -12.06
CA PRO A 42 9.49 -3.50 -13.14
C PRO A 42 8.93 -2.99 -14.47
N ALA A 43 7.68 -3.35 -14.81
CA ALA A 43 7.01 -2.87 -16.02
C ALA A 43 6.74 -1.36 -15.95
N GLN A 44 6.34 -0.86 -14.79
CA GLN A 44 6.10 0.57 -14.55
C GLN A 44 7.40 1.38 -14.59
N ILE A 45 8.48 0.87 -13.97
CA ILE A 45 9.82 1.47 -14.04
C ILE A 45 10.29 1.53 -15.50
N LYS A 46 10.12 0.44 -16.25
CA LYS A 46 10.49 0.41 -17.66
C LYS A 46 9.73 1.46 -18.47
N LEU A 47 8.43 1.62 -18.19
CA LEU A 47 7.60 2.62 -18.87
C LEU A 47 8.04 4.05 -18.54
N GLN A 48 8.35 4.36 -17.28
CA GLN A 48 8.90 5.65 -16.87
C GLN A 48 10.18 5.98 -17.66
N GLN A 49 11.12 5.02 -17.72
CA GLN A 49 12.37 5.19 -18.45
C GLN A 49 12.18 5.45 -19.95
N VAL A 50 11.25 4.72 -20.59
CA VAL A 50 10.98 4.88 -22.03
C VAL A 50 10.33 6.22 -22.34
N ILE A 51 9.47 6.73 -21.46
CA ILE A 51 8.79 8.03 -21.64
C ILE A 51 9.68 9.20 -21.19
N GLY A 52 10.75 8.93 -20.43
CA GLY A 52 11.62 9.97 -19.87
C GLY A 52 11.05 10.62 -18.60
N LEU A 53 10.28 9.87 -17.82
CA LEU A 53 9.70 10.30 -16.54
C LEU A 53 10.60 9.91 -15.36
N PRO A 54 10.53 10.64 -14.23
CA PRO A 54 11.22 10.24 -13.01
C PRO A 54 10.71 8.90 -12.50
N SER A 55 11.62 8.13 -11.87
CA SER A 55 11.29 6.90 -11.16
C SER A 55 11.26 7.17 -9.65
N PRO A 56 10.13 6.96 -8.96
CA PRO A 56 10.05 7.11 -7.52
C PRO A 56 10.78 5.96 -6.81
N ILE A 57 11.02 6.13 -5.52
CA ILE A 57 11.45 5.04 -4.64
C ILE A 57 10.23 4.17 -4.34
N TYR A 58 10.38 2.85 -4.38
CA TYR A 58 9.29 1.91 -4.15
C TYR A 58 9.48 1.18 -2.82
N MET A 59 8.41 1.10 -2.04
CA MET A 59 8.32 0.27 -0.85
C MET A 59 7.05 -0.59 -0.93
N HIS A 60 7.21 -1.88 -0.65
CA HIS A 60 6.14 -2.87 -0.73
C HIS A 60 5.84 -3.45 0.65
N MET A 61 4.70 -3.07 1.21
CA MET A 61 4.26 -3.48 2.53
C MET A 61 3.63 -4.89 2.52
N PRO A 62 3.74 -5.66 3.61
CA PRO A 62 3.06 -6.94 3.76
C PRO A 62 1.56 -6.82 3.49
N VAL A 63 1.01 -7.86 2.88
CA VAL A 63 -0.44 -7.97 2.64
C VAL A 63 -1.03 -8.89 3.70
N VAL A 64 -2.12 -8.46 4.33
CA VAL A 64 -2.82 -9.28 5.33
C VAL A 64 -3.32 -10.58 4.68
N THR A 65 -3.03 -11.70 5.33
CA THR A 65 -3.49 -13.03 4.93
C THR A 65 -4.41 -13.65 5.99
N ASN A 66 -5.29 -14.56 5.58
CA ASN A 66 -6.03 -15.40 6.52
C ASN A 66 -5.14 -16.51 7.13
N GLU A 67 -5.72 -17.33 7.99
CA GLU A 67 -5.03 -18.44 8.67
C GLU A 67 -4.47 -19.50 7.69
N HIS A 68 -4.98 -19.54 6.46
CA HIS A 68 -4.50 -20.42 5.39
C HIS A 68 -3.45 -19.76 4.49
N GLY A 69 -2.96 -18.57 4.85
CA GLY A 69 -1.96 -17.81 4.07
C GLY A 69 -2.51 -17.18 2.79
N GLN A 70 -3.84 -17.18 2.60
CA GLN A 70 -4.46 -16.56 1.43
C GLN A 70 -4.64 -15.07 1.68
N LYS A 71 -4.38 -14.24 0.66
CA LYS A 71 -4.62 -12.80 0.72
C LYS A 71 -6.05 -12.52 1.19
N LEU A 72 -6.17 -11.71 2.23
CA LEU A 72 -7.46 -11.29 2.75
C LEU A 72 -8.13 -10.36 1.71
N SER A 73 -9.34 -10.70 1.32
CA SER A 73 -10.11 -10.03 0.27
C SER A 73 -11.60 -10.25 0.52
N LYS A 74 -12.46 -9.49 -0.16
CA LYS A 74 -13.90 -9.72 -0.11
C LYS A 74 -14.29 -11.15 -0.52
N GLN A 75 -13.53 -11.77 -1.42
CA GLN A 75 -13.77 -13.16 -1.86
C GLN A 75 -13.34 -14.18 -0.80
N THR A 76 -12.34 -13.84 0.02
CA THR A 76 -11.81 -14.70 1.09
C THR A 76 -12.39 -14.33 2.47
N GLY A 77 -13.52 -13.61 2.49
CA GLY A 77 -14.27 -13.34 3.72
C GLY A 77 -13.77 -12.17 4.56
N ALA A 78 -13.01 -11.23 3.97
CA ALA A 78 -12.60 -10.02 4.67
C ALA A 78 -13.83 -9.24 5.16
N LEU A 79 -13.92 -9.03 6.47
CA LEU A 79 -14.91 -8.12 7.04
C LEU A 79 -14.60 -6.68 6.63
N PRO A 80 -15.63 -5.84 6.44
CA PRO A 80 -15.41 -4.41 6.28
C PRO A 80 -14.74 -3.82 7.52
N ILE A 81 -14.02 -2.71 7.34
CA ILE A 81 -13.47 -1.94 8.46
C ILE A 81 -14.63 -1.47 9.35
N ASP A 82 -14.54 -1.73 10.65
CA ASP A 82 -15.53 -1.24 11.61
C ASP A 82 -15.31 0.25 11.89
N VAL A 83 -16.14 1.09 11.27
CA VAL A 83 -16.05 2.54 11.41
C VAL A 83 -16.44 3.05 12.80
N GLN A 84 -17.04 2.21 13.66
CA GLN A 84 -17.39 2.59 15.03
C GLN A 84 -16.20 2.49 15.99
N THR A 85 -15.15 1.74 15.63
CA THR A 85 -13.96 1.54 16.48
C THR A 85 -12.64 1.86 15.77
N PRO A 86 -12.49 3.08 15.20
CA PRO A 86 -11.32 3.44 14.38
C PRO A 86 -9.97 3.33 15.12
N GLY A 87 -9.90 3.66 16.41
CA GLY A 87 -8.70 3.47 17.23
C GLY A 87 -8.27 2.01 17.33
N ASN A 88 -9.21 1.07 17.47
CA ASN A 88 -8.91 -0.36 17.52
C ASN A 88 -8.38 -0.87 16.18
N ASN A 89 -8.97 -0.42 15.07
CA ASN A 89 -8.48 -0.75 13.73
C ASN A 89 -7.04 -0.25 13.53
N LEU A 90 -6.75 0.98 13.97
CA LEU A 90 -5.43 1.57 13.86
C LEU A 90 -4.40 0.82 14.69
N LEU A 91 -4.70 0.48 15.94
CA LEU A 91 -3.81 -0.33 16.79
C LEU A 91 -3.57 -1.73 16.18
N ALA A 92 -4.60 -2.35 15.61
CA ALA A 92 -4.45 -3.63 14.92
C ALA A 92 -3.55 -3.51 13.69
N ALA A 93 -3.71 -2.45 12.90
CA ALA A 93 -2.85 -2.18 11.75
C ALA A 93 -1.40 -1.93 12.17
N LEU A 94 -1.15 -1.11 13.19
CA LEU A 94 0.20 -0.84 13.71
C LEU A 94 0.89 -2.11 14.21
N LYS A 95 0.15 -2.99 14.90
CA LYS A 95 0.65 -4.30 15.32
C LYS A 95 0.98 -5.19 14.14
N PHE A 96 0.10 -5.25 13.13
CA PHE A 96 0.35 -6.00 11.89
C PHE A 96 1.58 -5.49 11.15
N LEU A 97 1.77 -4.18 11.12
CA LEU A 97 2.93 -3.50 10.52
C LEU A 97 4.16 -3.51 11.44
N ASN A 98 4.14 -4.31 12.51
CA ASN A 98 5.25 -4.50 13.45
C ASN A 98 5.76 -3.20 14.10
N GLN A 99 4.91 -2.17 14.24
CA GLN A 99 5.25 -0.87 14.83
C GLN A 99 5.25 -0.88 16.37
N ARG A 100 4.81 -1.98 16.99
CA ARG A 100 4.86 -2.22 18.45
C ARG A 100 4.30 -1.06 19.31
N PRO A 101 3.02 -0.66 19.11
CA PRO A 101 2.40 0.36 19.95
C PRO A 101 2.33 -0.07 21.42
N PRO A 102 2.61 0.84 22.38
CA PRO A 102 2.50 0.56 23.80
C PRO A 102 1.05 0.21 24.18
N SER A 103 0.89 -0.65 25.18
CA SER A 103 -0.42 -1.13 25.65
C SER A 103 -1.33 -0.01 26.19
N GLU A 104 -0.71 1.06 26.66
CA GLU A 104 -1.31 2.26 27.24
C GLU A 104 -2.14 3.05 26.22
N LEU A 105 -1.87 2.87 24.92
CA LEU A 105 -2.72 3.42 23.86
C LEU A 105 -4.07 2.71 23.75
N GLY A 106 -4.26 1.59 24.45
CA GLY A 106 -5.54 0.89 24.50
C GLY A 106 -6.62 1.76 25.16
N GLY A 107 -7.63 2.16 24.39
CA GLY A 107 -8.74 3.00 24.86
C GLY A 107 -8.52 4.51 24.67
N GLU A 108 -7.35 4.91 24.16
CA GLU A 108 -7.08 6.29 23.76
C GLU A 108 -7.89 6.72 22.54
N SER A 109 -7.95 8.04 22.32
CA SER A 109 -8.59 8.59 21.13
C SER A 109 -7.85 8.19 19.84
N THR A 110 -8.57 8.09 18.72
CA THR A 110 -7.97 7.81 17.40
C THR A 110 -6.87 8.81 17.06
N ASP A 111 -7.06 10.08 17.39
CA ASP A 111 -6.09 11.15 17.12
C ASP A 111 -4.83 10.96 17.95
N THR A 112 -4.96 10.57 19.23
CA THR A 112 -3.81 10.24 20.10
C THR A 112 -2.99 9.09 19.52
N ILE A 113 -3.67 8.01 19.11
CA ILE A 113 -3.00 6.82 18.55
C ILE A 113 -2.32 7.19 17.21
N TRP A 114 -2.96 8.00 16.38
CA TRP A 114 -2.41 8.45 15.11
C TRP A 114 -1.19 9.34 15.27
N ALA A 115 -1.25 10.30 16.22
CA ALA A 115 -0.12 11.17 16.54
C ALA A 115 1.08 10.35 17.02
N TRP A 116 0.85 9.39 17.92
CA TRP A 116 1.90 8.47 18.37
C TRP A 116 2.51 7.69 17.20
N ALA A 117 1.66 7.13 16.33
CA ALA A 117 2.10 6.35 15.17
C ALA A 117 2.98 7.15 14.21
N ALA A 118 2.65 8.41 13.97
CA ALA A 118 3.42 9.29 13.10
C ALA A 118 4.79 9.64 13.69
N GLU A 119 4.88 9.86 15.00
CA GLU A 119 6.13 10.19 15.71
C GLU A 119 7.05 8.97 15.84
N HIS A 120 6.49 7.76 15.98
CA HIS A 120 7.23 6.52 16.25
C HIS A 120 7.26 5.59 15.02
N TRP A 121 7.09 6.13 13.82
CA TRP A 121 7.07 5.34 12.60
C TRP A 121 8.47 4.86 12.21
N HIS A 122 8.59 3.55 12.04
CA HIS A 122 9.83 2.89 11.65
C HIS A 122 9.59 2.04 10.39
N PRO A 123 9.82 2.59 9.19
CA PRO A 123 9.55 1.89 7.93
C PRO A 123 10.40 0.63 7.74
N GLU A 124 11.59 0.58 8.35
CA GLU A 124 12.47 -0.60 8.36
C GLU A 124 11.84 -1.81 9.07
N MET A 125 10.84 -1.61 9.93
CA MET A 125 10.16 -2.70 10.64
C MET A 125 9.10 -3.41 9.79
N LEU A 126 8.84 -2.93 8.57
CA LEU A 126 7.85 -3.51 7.65
C LEU A 126 8.32 -4.80 6.95
N LEU A 127 9.60 -5.15 7.08
CA LEU A 127 10.25 -6.30 6.42
C LEU A 127 10.32 -7.53 7.32
#